data_AF-A0A849RXB6-F1
#
_entry.id   AF-A0A849RXB6-F1
#
_cell.length_a   1.000
_cell.length_b   1.000
_cell.length_c   1.000
_cell.angle_alpha   90.00
_cell.angle_beta   90.00
_cell.angle_gamma   90.00
#
_symmetry.space_group_name_H-M   'P 1'
#
loop_
_entity.id
_entity.type
_entity.pdbx_description
1 polymer ?
#
loop_
_entity_poly.entity_id
_entity_poly.type
_entity_poly.pdbx_seq_one_letter_code
_entity_poly.pdbx_strand_id
1 'polypeptide(L)'
;MIRQVTRAGSMALILLLALYHPDGVAAHGTASGEDDPCLRQVGERLVHFSAYQPQYQLRDQYCTDIPREGETFLVVDLVDPALRNEPV
;
A
#
# COMPACT_ATOMS: atom_id res chain seq x y z
N MET A 1 24.48 21.73 37.34
CA MET A 1 23.01 21.91 37.35
C MET A 1 22.49 22.42 36.00
N ILE A 2 23.00 23.53 35.45
CA ILE A 2 22.56 24.09 34.16
C ILE A 2 22.64 23.09 32.98
N ARG A 3 23.71 22.29 32.87
CA ARG A 3 23.87 21.26 31.83
C ARG A 3 22.84 20.12 31.85
N GLN A 4 22.30 19.79 33.03
CA GLN A 4 21.26 18.75 33.16
C GLN A 4 19.90 19.31 32.77
N VAL A 5 19.63 20.58 33.14
CA VAL A 5 18.42 21.30 32.75
C VAL A 5 18.36 21.50 31.24
N THR A 6 19.49 21.85 30.60
CA THR A 6 19.56 21.99 29.13
C THR A 6 19.36 20.65 28.41
N ARG A 7 19.86 19.54 28.98
CA ARG A 7 19.70 18.19 28.41
C ARG A 7 18.27 17.66 28.54
N ALA A 8 17.61 17.94 29.67
CA ALA A 8 16.21 17.61 29.86
C ALA A 8 15.29 18.44 28.95
N GLY A 9 15.58 19.75 28.81
CA GLY A 9 14.82 20.64 27.93
C GLY A 9 14.94 20.27 26.45
N SER A 10 16.14 19.91 25.98
CA SER A 10 16.33 19.45 24.60
C SER A 10 15.65 18.11 24.33
N MET A 11 15.64 17.18 25.29
CA MET A 11 14.93 15.90 25.15
C MET A 11 13.41 16.10 25.08
N ALA A 12 12.84 16.98 25.91
CA ALA A 12 11.41 17.29 25.89
C ALA A 12 10.99 17.95 24.55
N LEU A 13 11.83 18.84 24.01
CA LEU A 13 11.56 19.52 22.74
C LEU A 13 11.55 18.53 21.55
N ILE A 14 12.47 17.57 21.53
CA ILE A 14 12.52 16.51 20.50
C ILE A 14 11.28 15.62 20.58
N LEU A 15 10.84 15.23 21.79
CA LEU A 15 9.61 14.45 21.97
C LEU A 15 8.36 15.20 21.49
N LEU A 16 8.27 16.50 21.78
CA LEU A 16 7.17 17.33 21.32
C LEU A 16 7.15 17.40 19.79
N LEU A 17 8.30 17.66 19.15
CA LEU A 17 8.40 17.69 17.69
C LEU A 17 7.98 16.37 17.05
N ALA A 18 8.34 15.21 17.62
CA ALA A 18 7.92 13.90 17.11
C ALA A 18 6.39 13.68 17.17
N LEU A 19 5.71 14.22 18.18
CA LEU A 19 4.24 14.16 18.29
C LEU A 19 3.51 15.07 17.31
N TYR A 20 4.19 16.10 16.77
CA TYR A 20 3.63 17.05 15.80
C TYR A 20 3.76 16.61 14.34
N HIS A 21 4.26 15.41 14.06
CA HIS A 21 4.29 14.83 12.71
C HIS A 21 3.15 13.81 12.57
N PRO A 22 1.90 14.22 12.27
CA PRO A 22 0.83 13.29 11.89
C PRO A 22 1.00 12.78 10.45
N ASP A 23 2.06 13.19 9.75
CA ASP A 23 2.32 12.77 8.38
C ASP A 23 2.78 11.32 8.33
N GLY A 24 1.78 10.44 8.37
CA GLY A 24 1.65 9.34 7.44
C GLY A 24 2.95 8.61 7.18
N VAL A 25 3.31 7.69 8.08
CA VAL A 25 3.92 6.45 7.62
C VAL A 25 2.84 5.71 6.82
N ALA A 26 2.58 6.21 5.62
CA ALA A 26 1.88 5.52 4.57
C ALA A 26 2.85 4.45 4.06
N ALA A 27 3.08 3.43 4.89
CA ALA A 27 3.61 2.17 4.44
C ALA A 27 2.53 1.56 3.53
N HIS A 28 2.40 2.06 2.30
CA HIS A 28 1.66 1.42 1.24
C HIS A 28 2.47 0.22 0.76
N GLY A 29 2.49 -0.80 1.61
CA GLY A 29 3.08 -2.10 1.34
C GLY A 29 2.05 -3.12 1.77
N THR A 30 1.31 -3.63 0.78
CA THR A 30 0.39 -4.77 0.87
C THR A 30 -0.71 -4.60 1.91
N ALA A 31 -1.94 -4.33 1.47
CA ALA A 31 -3.09 -4.83 2.22
C ALA A 31 -2.84 -6.33 2.40
N SER A 32 -2.47 -6.73 3.62
CA SER A 32 -2.22 -8.13 3.92
C SER A 32 -3.55 -8.86 3.84
N GLY A 33 -3.48 -10.12 3.38
CA GLY A 33 -4.62 -10.92 2.93
C GLY A 33 -5.87 -10.81 3.80
N GLU A 34 -7.01 -10.89 3.11
CA GLU A 34 -8.42 -10.68 3.49
C GLU A 34 -8.99 -9.27 3.17
N ASP A 35 -8.26 -8.17 3.45
CA ASP A 35 -8.78 -6.80 3.23
C ASP A 35 -8.27 -6.12 1.94
N ASP A 36 -7.61 -6.87 1.05
CA ASP A 36 -7.15 -6.32 -0.23
C ASP A 36 -8.32 -6.18 -1.21
N PRO A 37 -8.71 -4.95 -1.61
CA PRO A 37 -9.85 -4.72 -2.50
C PRO A 37 -9.62 -5.24 -3.94
N CYS A 38 -8.40 -5.65 -4.27
CA CYS A 38 -8.03 -6.21 -5.57
C CYS A 38 -8.00 -7.75 -5.57
N LEU A 39 -8.15 -8.41 -4.41
CA LEU A 39 -8.30 -9.87 -4.36
C LEU A 39 -9.68 -10.30 -4.87
N ARG A 40 -9.70 -11.35 -5.69
CA ARG A 40 -10.92 -11.99 -6.19
C ARG A 40 -10.86 -13.47 -5.92
N GLN A 41 -11.99 -14.01 -5.45
CA GLN A 41 -12.18 -15.43 -5.29
C GLN A 41 -12.69 -16.04 -6.60
N VAL A 42 -11.98 -17.05 -7.10
CA VAL A 42 -12.34 -17.83 -8.29
C VAL A 42 -12.45 -19.29 -7.88
N GLY A 43 -13.67 -19.76 -7.67
CA GLY A 43 -13.92 -21.04 -7.01
C GLY A 43 -13.38 -21.02 -5.58
N GLU A 44 -12.50 -21.96 -5.25
CA GLU A 44 -11.85 -22.05 -3.93
C GLU A 44 -10.48 -21.33 -3.89
N ARG A 45 -10.06 -20.69 -4.98
CA ARG A 45 -8.72 -20.12 -5.14
C ARG A 45 -8.76 -18.59 -5.19
N LEU A 46 -7.64 -17.95 -4.87
CA LEU A 46 -7.49 -16.49 -4.88
C LEU A 46 -6.60 -16.02 -6.04
N VAL A 47 -7.02 -14.93 -6.67
CA VAL A 47 -6.28 -14.20 -7.69
C VAL A 47 -6.28 -12.72 -7.32
N HIS A 48 -5.17 -12.02 -7.49
CA HIS A 48 -5.09 -10.57 -7.30
C HIS A 48 -5.13 -9.91 -8.68
N PHE A 49 -6.14 -9.06 -8.90
CA PHE A 49 -6.34 -8.31 -10.13
C PHE A 49 -6.10 -6.83 -9.87
N SER A 50 -5.10 -6.26 -10.53
CA SER A 50 -4.82 -4.83 -10.45
C SER A 50 -4.66 -4.22 -11.83
N ALA A 51 -5.01 -2.95 -11.95
CA ALA A 51 -4.91 -2.17 -13.17
C ALA A 51 -4.14 -0.87 -12.91
N TYR A 52 -3.33 -0.46 -13.89
CA TYR A 52 -2.51 0.74 -13.81
C TYR A 52 -2.70 1.61 -15.06
N GLN A 53 -2.71 2.93 -14.86
CA GLN A 53 -2.72 3.92 -15.94
C GLN A 53 -1.54 4.91 -15.77
N PRO A 54 -0.30 4.51 -16.14
CA PRO A 54 0.91 5.28 -15.88
C PRO A 54 0.91 6.69 -16.50
N GLN A 55 0.17 6.88 -17.59
CA GLN A 55 -0.01 8.18 -18.25
C GLN A 55 -0.75 9.21 -17.38
N TYR A 56 -1.40 8.75 -16.31
CA TYR A 56 -2.29 9.51 -15.45
C TYR A 56 -1.80 9.59 -14.03
N GLN A 57 -1.43 8.45 -13.46
CA GLN A 57 -0.80 8.37 -12.16
C GLN A 57 0.13 7.17 -12.13
N LEU A 58 1.40 7.42 -11.84
CA LEU A 58 2.46 6.43 -12.06
C LEU A 58 2.37 5.26 -11.06
N ARG A 59 1.75 5.48 -9.90
CA ARG A 59 1.80 4.56 -8.75
C ARG A 59 0.42 4.11 -8.24
N ASP A 60 -0.66 4.60 -8.84
CA ASP A 60 -2.01 4.21 -8.42
C ASP A 60 -2.35 2.85 -9.01
N GLN A 61 -2.94 1.99 -8.18
CA GLN A 61 -3.58 0.76 -8.61
C GLN A 61 -5.10 0.91 -8.56
N TYR A 62 -5.77 0.30 -9.52
CA TYR A 62 -7.23 0.22 -9.61
C TYR A 62 -7.64 -1.25 -9.62
N CYS A 63 -8.79 -1.58 -9.02
CA CYS A 63 -9.26 -2.97 -8.92
C CYS A 63 -10.46 -3.24 -9.84
N THR A 64 -11.59 -2.57 -9.59
CA THR A 64 -12.83 -2.74 -10.36
C THR A 64 -13.12 -1.52 -11.23
N ASP A 65 -12.93 -0.33 -10.67
CA ASP A 65 -13.27 0.93 -11.33
C ASP A 65 -12.03 1.59 -11.91
N ILE A 66 -11.98 1.68 -13.24
CA ILE A 66 -10.92 2.39 -13.95
C ILE A 66 -11.38 3.84 -14.14
N PRO A 67 -10.64 4.85 -13.63
CA PRO A 67 -11.17 6.21 -13.50
C PRO A 67 -11.25 6.98 -14.81
N ARG A 68 -10.48 6.57 -15.84
CA ARG A 68 -10.36 7.27 -17.12
C ARG A 68 -10.17 6.28 -18.28
N GLU A 69 -10.59 6.68 -19.47
CA GLU A 69 -10.23 5.97 -20.71
C GLU A 69 -8.73 6.17 -21.03
N GLY A 70 -8.09 5.19 -21.65
CA GLY A 70 -6.69 5.28 -22.06
C GLY A 70 -5.93 3.95 -21.96
N GLU A 71 -4.62 4.00 -22.16
CA GLU A 71 -3.75 2.84 -22.00
C GLU A 71 -3.85 2.32 -20.57
N THR A 72 -4.14 1.03 -20.42
CA THR A 72 -4.38 0.42 -19.12
C THR A 72 -3.66 -0.92 -19.07
N PHE A 73 -2.79 -1.08 -18.09
CA PHE A 73 -2.07 -2.33 -17.85
C PHE A 73 -2.84 -3.14 -16.82
N LEU A 74 -3.41 -4.27 -17.24
CA LEU A 74 -4.02 -5.26 -16.34
C LEU A 74 -2.97 -6.27 -15.91
N VAL A 75 -2.82 -6.42 -14.60
CA VAL A 75 -1.91 -7.39 -13.96
C VAL A 75 -2.76 -8.43 -13.24
N VAL A 76 -2.40 -9.70 -13.46
CA VAL A 76 -3.08 -10.86 -12.87
C VAL A 76 -2.05 -11.66 -12.09
N ASP A 77 -2.11 -11.59 -10.77
CA ASP A 77 -1.24 -12.38 -9.91
C ASP A 77 -1.97 -13.65 -9.46
N LEU A 78 -1.45 -14.80 -9.90
CA LEU A 78 -1.88 -16.12 -9.43
C LEU A 78 -1.34 -16.35 -8.01
N VAL A 79 -2.08 -15.82 -7.03
CA VAL A 79 -1.73 -15.85 -5.60
C VAL A 79 -1.67 -17.29 -5.11
N ASP A 80 -2.69 -18.10 -5.43
CA ASP A 80 -2.67 -19.53 -5.15
C ASP A 80 -1.65 -20.24 -6.06
N PRO A 81 -0.61 -20.89 -5.50
CA PRO A 81 0.38 -21.61 -6.29
C PRO A 81 -0.21 -22.72 -7.18
N ALA A 82 -1.35 -23.31 -6.79
CA ALA A 82 -2.01 -24.35 -7.58
C ALA A 82 -2.44 -23.83 -8.96
N LEU A 83 -2.80 -22.54 -9.07
CA LEU A 83 -3.22 -21.93 -10.33
C LEU A 83 -2.11 -21.86 -11.38
N ARG A 84 -0.84 -21.88 -10.98
CA ARG A 84 0.31 -21.70 -11.91
C ARG A 84 0.53 -22.87 -12.86
N ASN A 85 -0.09 -24.01 -12.56
CA ASN A 85 -0.01 -25.22 -13.38
C ASN A 85 -1.31 -25.51 -14.13
N GLU A 86 -2.27 -24.58 -14.08
CA GLU A 86 -3.56 -24.70 -14.75
C GLU A 86 -3.55 -23.87 -16.05
N PRO A 87 -4.36 -24.24 -17.05
CA PRO A 87 -4.60 -23.38 -18.20
C PRO A 87 -5.24 -22.05 -17.78
N VAL A 88 -4.76 -20.96 -18.39
CA VAL A 88 -5.27 -19.58 -18.21
C VAL A 88 -5.92 -19.12 -19.50
#